data_AF-A0A8T4H194-F1
#
_entry.id   AF-A0A8T4H194-F1
#
_cell.length_a   1.000
_cell.length_b   1.000
_cell.length_c   1.000
_cell.angle_alpha   90.00
_cell.angle_beta   90.00
_cell.angle_gamma   90.00
#
_symmetry.space_group_name_H-M   'P 1'
#
loop_
_entity.id
_entity.type
_entity.pdbx_description
1 polymer ?
#
loop_
_entity_poly.entity_id
_entity_poly.type
_entity_poly.pdbx_seq_one_letter_code
_entity_poly.pdbx_strand_id
1 'polypeptide(L)'
;MAQKVSGIVKKILSVMLIMLLIPNAYCLEFADSSQDASTSTDQSSGEIVSSLDGESEDLNTEIEIEESSSEKKNSDKNNKKEDDSEQLLTATATSTDNTDGAVEPLDTYKSYLTPTFENQNDYFDNSLFTGSFGYTYPIEAVKGRAGFEPVVSLTYSSSTGMDGTYGSLGMGWSLNDNCIVRDTRYTPDNTNDDRFILYLDGSSYKLIYVESNDSYHTEIESFMKIEKESTTTNSYGEYWIVKLPDGTQYRFGYNNDSEAVNSVSIRNYVSKWWLDKIEDVNGNQILYNYLENPKSGEIGSTYLKNITYNDDSSSVEFEFIDKPNTFTLYEYGNKISEKSLISNISVKNNGTSVWVYEIQYQNENSKMFLANITKSSADESFPATEFDYGGGGSGWTLDDSWKLPTIFTGGTWDYGVRLADVNGD
;
A
#
# COMPACT_ATOMS: atom_id res chain seq x y z
N MET A 1 -15.52 48.66 -46.21
CA MET A 1 -16.89 48.65 -45.67
C MET A 1 -17.03 47.37 -44.85
N ALA A 2 -17.15 47.51 -43.52
CA ALA A 2 -17.71 46.59 -42.51
C ALA A 2 -17.28 45.09 -42.53
N GLN A 3 -16.91 44.40 -41.44
CA GLN A 3 -16.74 44.71 -40.02
C GLN A 3 -16.06 43.48 -39.37
N LYS A 4 -15.23 43.70 -38.33
CA LYS A 4 -14.62 42.69 -37.43
C LYS A 4 -15.67 41.83 -36.72
N VAL A 5 -15.39 40.52 -36.51
CA VAL A 5 -15.61 39.78 -35.24
C VAL A 5 -14.54 38.66 -35.12
N SER A 6 -13.95 38.56 -33.92
CA SER A 6 -12.94 37.60 -33.43
C SER A 6 -13.62 36.55 -32.53
N GLY A 7 -13.03 35.36 -32.37
CA GLY A 7 -13.12 34.62 -31.10
C GLY A 7 -13.38 33.10 -31.17
N ILE A 8 -12.32 32.32 -30.90
CA ILE A 8 -12.24 31.21 -29.94
C ILE A 8 -13.36 30.14 -29.97
N VAL A 9 -13.02 28.89 -30.34
CA VAL A 9 -13.11 27.68 -29.49
C VAL A 9 -12.32 26.55 -30.18
N LYS A 10 -11.07 26.30 -29.75
CA LYS A 10 -10.46 24.97 -29.85
C LYS A 10 -10.84 24.24 -28.57
N LYS A 11 -11.84 23.35 -28.63
CA LYS A 11 -12.14 22.43 -27.54
C LYS A 11 -11.07 21.34 -27.54
N ILE A 12 -10.27 21.33 -26.48
CA ILE A 12 -9.40 20.21 -26.10
C ILE A 12 -10.33 19.05 -25.73
N LEU A 13 -10.16 17.94 -26.44
CA LEU A 13 -10.79 16.68 -26.12
C LEU A 13 -9.99 16.08 -24.94
N SER A 14 -10.41 16.37 -23.72
CA SER A 14 -9.94 15.64 -22.53
C SER A 14 -10.71 14.32 -22.50
N VAL A 15 -10.09 13.24 -22.94
CA VAL A 15 -10.63 11.89 -22.80
C VAL A 15 -10.28 11.43 -21.40
N MET A 16 -11.21 11.69 -20.47
CA MET A 16 -11.18 11.13 -19.13
C MET A 16 -11.58 9.65 -19.27
N LEU A 17 -10.57 8.76 -19.25
CA LEU A 17 -10.78 7.32 -19.21
C LEU A 17 -11.25 6.96 -17.79
N ILE A 18 -12.56 6.84 -17.61
CA ILE A 18 -13.15 6.27 -16.40
C ILE A 18 -12.86 4.77 -16.45
N MET A 19 -11.82 4.31 -15.74
CA MET A 19 -11.67 2.89 -15.41
C MET A 19 -12.76 2.53 -14.39
N LEU A 20 -13.79 1.84 -14.87
CA LEU A 20 -14.75 1.14 -14.02
C LEU A 20 -14.02 -0.06 -13.39
N LEU A 21 -13.62 0.07 -12.13
CA LEU A 21 -13.27 -1.07 -11.28
C LEU A 21 -14.53 -1.90 -11.06
N ILE A 22 -14.60 -3.06 -11.70
CA ILE A 22 -15.58 -4.11 -11.37
C ILE A 22 -14.90 -5.02 -10.34
N PRO A 23 -15.42 -5.18 -9.11
CA PRO A 23 -14.85 -6.14 -8.18
C PRO A 23 -15.14 -7.58 -8.64
N ASN A 24 -14.08 -8.38 -8.73
CA ASN A 24 -14.13 -9.80 -9.04
C ASN A 24 -14.88 -10.54 -7.93
N ALA A 25 -16.01 -11.16 -8.26
CA ALA A 25 -16.69 -12.10 -7.39
C ALA A 25 -15.93 -13.43 -7.39
N TYR A 26 -15.32 -13.80 -6.27
CA TYR A 26 -14.88 -15.17 -6.04
C TYR A 26 -16.04 -15.95 -5.39
N CYS A 27 -16.48 -17.01 -6.06
CA CYS A 27 -17.34 -18.04 -5.49
C CYS A 27 -16.42 -19.18 -5.04
N LEU A 28 -16.40 -19.52 -3.75
CA LEU A 28 -15.71 -20.68 -3.22
C LEU A 28 -16.58 -21.92 -3.50
N GLU A 29 -16.17 -22.76 -4.46
CA GLU A 29 -16.67 -24.13 -4.55
C GLU A 29 -15.87 -25.02 -3.58
N PHE A 30 -16.55 -25.51 -2.54
CA PHE A 30 -16.05 -26.60 -1.72
C PHE A 30 -16.10 -27.90 -2.53
N ALA A 31 -14.93 -28.41 -2.92
CA ALA A 31 -14.79 -29.76 -3.43
C ALA A 31 -14.73 -30.74 -2.24
N ASP A 32 -15.84 -31.42 -2.01
CA ASP A 32 -15.94 -32.56 -1.11
C ASP A 32 -15.15 -33.74 -1.68
N SER A 33 -14.23 -34.32 -0.90
CA SER A 33 -13.69 -35.64 -1.18
C SER A 33 -13.39 -36.39 0.11
N SER A 34 -14.43 -37.07 0.60
CA SER A 34 -14.32 -38.22 1.48
C SER A 34 -13.65 -39.39 0.74
N GLN A 35 -12.56 -39.94 1.27
CA GLN A 35 -12.32 -41.39 1.24
C GLN A 35 -11.57 -41.86 2.49
N ASP A 36 -12.23 -42.78 3.19
CA ASP A 36 -11.72 -43.64 4.24
C ASP A 36 -10.51 -44.47 3.79
N ALA A 37 -9.51 -44.58 4.67
CA ALA A 37 -8.75 -45.82 4.85
C ALA A 37 -8.08 -45.83 6.23
N SER A 38 -8.69 -46.56 7.14
CA SER A 38 -8.14 -47.01 8.42
C SER A 38 -6.85 -47.82 8.23
N THR A 39 -5.83 -47.58 9.07
CA THR A 39 -5.04 -48.69 9.65
C THR A 39 -4.44 -48.28 11.00
N SER A 40 -4.72 -49.13 11.97
CA SER A 40 -4.30 -49.14 13.37
C SER A 40 -2.82 -49.48 13.55
N THR A 41 -2.17 -48.90 14.57
CA THR A 41 -1.28 -49.68 15.45
C THR A 41 -1.20 -49.07 16.85
N ASP A 42 -1.43 -49.93 17.83
CA ASP A 42 -1.32 -49.77 19.29
C ASP A 42 0.07 -49.34 19.77
N GLN A 43 0.11 -48.62 20.91
CA GLN A 43 0.83 -49.13 22.09
C GLN A 43 0.39 -48.49 23.42
N SER A 44 -0.19 -49.37 24.24
CA SER A 44 -0.50 -49.40 25.69
C SER A 44 0.42 -48.66 26.67
N SER A 45 -0.18 -48.09 27.74
CA SER A 45 -0.08 -48.50 29.17
C SER A 45 -0.49 -47.32 30.10
N GLY A 46 -1.26 -47.44 31.19
CA GLY A 46 -1.93 -48.56 31.87
C GLY A 46 -2.73 -48.02 33.08
N GLU A 47 -3.78 -48.79 33.45
CA GLU A 47 -4.27 -49.09 34.83
C GLU A 47 -4.75 -47.95 35.79
N ILE A 48 -5.82 -48.04 36.61
CA ILE A 48 -6.67 -49.11 37.18
C ILE A 48 -7.99 -48.50 37.75
N VAL A 49 -9.13 -49.10 37.36
CA VAL A 49 -10.28 -49.63 38.16
C VAL A 49 -11.21 -48.76 39.07
N SER A 50 -12.51 -49.06 38.87
CA SER A 50 -13.69 -49.11 39.77
C SER A 50 -14.55 -47.85 39.98
N SER A 51 -15.88 -47.90 40.07
CA SER A 51 -16.95 -48.88 39.75
C SER A 51 -18.28 -48.29 40.28
N LEU A 52 -19.41 -48.62 39.62
CA LEU A 52 -20.80 -48.58 40.14
C LEU A 52 -21.40 -47.17 40.32
N ASP A 53 -22.68 -46.87 40.13
CA ASP A 53 -23.89 -47.53 39.60
C ASP A 53 -24.99 -46.45 39.68
N GLY A 54 -26.10 -46.64 38.95
CA GLY A 54 -27.41 -46.05 39.28
C GLY A 54 -27.82 -44.86 38.41
N GLU A 55 -28.66 -45.08 37.40
CA GLU A 55 -30.14 -44.95 37.47
C GLU A 55 -30.57 -43.46 37.46
N SER A 56 -30.97 -42.90 36.32
CA SER A 56 -32.24 -43.09 35.57
C SER A 56 -33.34 -42.10 35.98
N GLU A 57 -34.14 -41.81 34.96
CA GLU A 57 -35.41 -41.06 34.91
C GLU A 57 -35.29 -39.55 34.65
N ASP A 58 -35.57 -39.10 33.43
CA ASP A 58 -36.85 -39.03 32.71
C ASP A 58 -37.82 -37.99 33.31
N LEU A 59 -38.01 -36.86 32.61
CA LEU A 59 -39.23 -36.53 31.86
C LEU A 59 -39.46 -35.02 31.70
N ASN A 60 -39.67 -34.68 30.42
CA ASN A 60 -40.65 -33.77 29.83
C ASN A 60 -40.73 -32.30 30.30
N THR A 61 -40.48 -31.33 29.43
CA THR A 61 -41.26 -30.87 28.24
C THR A 61 -42.46 -30.00 28.62
N GLU A 62 -42.40 -28.73 28.21
CA GLU A 62 -43.47 -27.85 27.69
C GLU A 62 -42.79 -26.48 27.46
N ILE A 63 -42.40 -26.08 26.23
CA ILE A 63 -43.18 -25.46 25.14
C ILE A 63 -44.28 -24.51 25.61
N GLU A 64 -43.99 -23.21 25.53
CA GLU A 64 -44.98 -22.17 25.17
C GLU A 64 -44.39 -21.28 24.07
N ILE A 65 -45.21 -21.10 23.03
CA ILE A 65 -45.07 -20.18 21.90
C ILE A 65 -46.09 -19.06 22.12
N GLU A 66 -45.71 -17.81 21.87
CA GLU A 66 -46.51 -16.74 21.22
C GLU A 66 -45.65 -15.46 21.17
N GLU A 67 -45.17 -15.05 20.00
CA GLU A 67 -45.77 -14.12 19.02
C GLU A 67 -45.79 -12.62 19.41
N SER A 68 -44.97 -11.87 18.67
CA SER A 68 -45.27 -10.64 17.91
C SER A 68 -46.03 -9.47 18.60
N SER A 69 -45.43 -8.28 18.54
CA SER A 69 -46.11 -7.10 17.98
C SER A 69 -45.15 -5.94 17.66
N SER A 70 -45.32 -5.43 16.45
CA SER A 70 -44.79 -4.21 15.84
C SER A 70 -45.39 -2.91 16.40
N GLU A 71 -44.70 -1.76 16.24
CA GLU A 71 -45.38 -0.49 15.92
C GLU A 71 -44.47 0.58 15.25
N LYS A 72 -45.12 1.52 14.56
CA LYS A 72 -44.68 2.36 13.43
C LYS A 72 -44.58 3.86 13.80
N LYS A 73 -43.73 4.57 13.03
CA LYS A 73 -43.84 5.95 12.48
C LYS A 73 -43.91 7.17 13.43
N ASN A 74 -43.06 8.18 13.17
CA ASN A 74 -43.51 9.37 12.42
C ASN A 74 -42.36 10.29 11.94
N SER A 75 -42.66 10.96 10.82
CA SER A 75 -41.88 11.98 10.10
C SER A 75 -42.08 13.38 10.68
N ASP A 76 -41.10 14.28 10.48
CA ASP A 76 -41.40 15.69 10.22
C ASP A 76 -40.34 16.38 9.35
N LYS A 77 -40.84 17.14 8.37
CA LYS A 77 -40.12 18.01 7.43
C LYS A 77 -39.97 19.40 8.05
N ASN A 78 -38.84 20.07 7.84
CA ASN A 78 -38.82 21.54 7.82
C ASN A 78 -37.82 22.06 6.77
N ASN A 79 -38.35 22.91 5.88
CA ASN A 79 -37.65 23.70 4.87
C ASN A 79 -36.96 24.91 5.52
N LYS A 80 -35.76 25.25 5.06
CA LYS A 80 -35.29 26.65 5.07
C LYS A 80 -34.38 26.92 3.86
N LYS A 81 -34.77 27.95 3.09
CA LYS A 81 -34.04 28.56 1.96
C LYS A 81 -33.09 29.64 2.49
N GLU A 82 -31.94 29.81 1.86
CA GLU A 82 -31.06 30.99 1.79
C GLU A 82 -29.83 30.56 0.96
N ASP A 83 -29.15 31.31 0.10
CA ASP A 83 -29.41 32.43 -0.82
C ASP A 83 -28.12 32.47 -1.67
N ASP A 84 -28.21 32.31 -2.99
CA ASP A 84 -27.04 32.25 -3.90
C ASP A 84 -26.62 33.68 -4.28
N SER A 85 -25.38 34.05 -3.96
CA SER A 85 -24.76 35.26 -4.50
C SER A 85 -23.36 34.97 -5.05
N GLU A 86 -23.29 34.67 -6.35
CA GLU A 86 -22.06 34.69 -7.13
C GLU A 86 -21.59 36.14 -7.35
N GLN A 87 -20.36 36.46 -6.93
CA GLN A 87 -19.69 37.70 -7.33
C GLN A 87 -18.70 37.46 -8.46
N LEU A 88 -19.01 38.08 -9.59
CA LEU A 88 -18.19 38.21 -10.80
C LEU A 88 -17.04 39.21 -10.54
N LEU A 89 -15.78 38.79 -10.64
CA LEU A 89 -14.62 39.71 -10.69
C LEU A 89 -13.91 39.59 -12.05
N THR A 90 -14.04 40.64 -12.84
CA THR A 90 -13.46 40.84 -14.16
C THR A 90 -11.98 41.16 -14.08
N ALA A 91 -11.11 40.35 -14.71
CA ALA A 91 -9.70 40.66 -14.91
C ALA A 91 -9.48 41.32 -16.29
N THR A 92 -9.02 42.57 -16.27
CA THR A 92 -8.68 43.35 -17.46
C THR A 92 -7.26 43.01 -17.91
N ALA A 93 -7.10 42.39 -19.08
CA ALA A 93 -5.80 42.15 -19.70
C ALA A 93 -5.26 43.45 -20.31
N THR A 94 -4.04 43.83 -19.93
CA THR A 94 -3.28 44.89 -20.62
C THR A 94 -2.08 44.24 -21.30
N SER A 95 -2.05 44.29 -22.62
CA SER A 95 -0.94 43.82 -23.46
C SER A 95 0.11 44.93 -23.62
N THR A 96 1.38 44.61 -23.37
CA THR A 96 2.51 45.34 -23.93
C THR A 96 3.46 44.36 -24.59
N ASP A 97 3.57 44.48 -25.91
CA ASP A 97 4.65 43.97 -26.74
C ASP A 97 5.98 44.53 -26.24
N ASN A 98 7.01 43.68 -26.14
CA ASN A 98 8.39 44.09 -26.37
C ASN A 98 9.23 42.88 -26.78
N THR A 99 9.80 43.00 -27.97
CA THR A 99 10.87 42.21 -28.53
C THR A 99 12.20 42.59 -27.85
N ASP A 100 12.86 41.66 -27.17
CA ASP A 100 14.33 41.55 -27.17
C ASP A 100 14.77 40.17 -26.68
N GLY A 101 15.82 39.64 -27.30
CA GLY A 101 16.39 38.34 -26.96
C GLY A 101 17.29 38.43 -25.74
N ALA A 102 16.83 37.86 -24.64
CA ALA A 102 17.68 37.47 -23.52
C ALA A 102 17.22 36.10 -23.02
N VAL A 103 18.13 35.13 -23.01
CA VAL A 103 17.93 33.86 -22.31
C VAL A 103 18.02 34.18 -20.82
N GLU A 104 16.87 34.28 -20.17
CA GLU A 104 16.76 34.44 -18.71
C GLU A 104 17.34 33.18 -18.01
N PRO A 105 18.08 33.33 -16.89
CA PRO A 105 18.59 32.19 -16.13
C PRO A 105 17.44 31.39 -15.51
N LEU A 106 17.60 30.06 -15.47
CA LEU A 106 16.70 29.08 -14.84
C LEU A 106 16.68 29.15 -13.29
N ASP A 107 16.75 30.35 -12.70
CA ASP A 107 16.91 30.56 -11.25
C ASP A 107 15.69 31.20 -10.60
N THR A 108 14.55 30.49 -10.62
CA THR A 108 13.55 30.69 -9.58
C THR A 108 12.86 29.38 -9.30
N TYR A 109 13.08 28.84 -8.09
CA TYR A 109 12.43 27.64 -7.57
C TYR A 109 10.89 27.69 -7.71
N LYS A 110 10.33 28.90 -7.79
CA LYS A 110 8.92 29.16 -8.06
C LYS A 110 8.40 28.58 -9.38
N SER A 111 9.26 28.35 -10.37
CA SER A 111 8.89 27.70 -11.63
C SER A 111 8.64 26.19 -11.50
N TYR A 112 9.12 25.59 -10.40
CA TYR A 112 8.89 24.17 -10.06
C TYR A 112 7.70 23.98 -9.10
N LEU A 113 7.07 25.07 -8.66
CA LEU A 113 5.82 25.00 -7.90
C LEU A 113 4.74 24.41 -8.80
N THR A 114 4.11 23.32 -8.37
CA THR A 114 2.80 22.93 -8.91
C THR A 114 1.76 23.56 -7.97
N PRO A 115 1.12 24.70 -8.31
CA PRO A 115 0.34 25.48 -7.35
C PRO A 115 -1.04 24.88 -7.03
N THR A 116 -1.30 23.62 -7.38
CA THR A 116 -2.67 23.08 -7.43
C THR A 116 -3.04 22.14 -6.29
N PHE A 117 -2.14 21.86 -5.35
CA PHE A 117 -2.39 20.83 -4.33
C PHE A 117 -2.91 21.38 -2.98
N GLU A 118 -3.01 22.69 -2.79
CA GLU A 118 -3.44 23.26 -1.49
C GLU A 118 -4.92 23.67 -1.39
N ASN A 119 -5.73 23.52 -2.45
CA ASN A 119 -7.12 24.01 -2.44
C ASN A 119 -8.22 22.95 -2.59
N GLN A 120 -7.91 21.66 -2.48
CA GLN A 120 -8.94 20.61 -2.58
C GLN A 120 -8.98 19.60 -1.42
N ASN A 121 -7.95 19.44 -0.56
CA ASN A 121 -8.01 18.53 0.60
C ASN A 121 -8.52 17.09 0.31
N ASP A 122 -8.45 16.62 -0.94
CA ASP A 122 -8.87 15.28 -1.36
C ASP A 122 -7.71 14.28 -1.24
N TYR A 123 -7.04 14.27 -0.08
CA TYR A 123 -5.93 13.33 0.20
C TYR A 123 -6.37 12.07 0.91
N PHE A 124 -7.65 11.94 1.22
CA PHE A 124 -8.21 10.77 1.86
C PHE A 124 -9.29 10.16 0.98
N ASP A 125 -9.36 8.83 0.99
CA ASP A 125 -10.42 8.08 0.34
C ASP A 125 -10.78 6.89 1.22
N ASN A 126 -12.04 6.47 1.14
CA ASN A 126 -12.47 5.22 1.76
C ASN A 126 -12.67 4.20 0.64
N SER A 127 -11.97 3.08 0.73
CA SER A 127 -12.20 1.97 -0.18
C SER A 127 -13.63 1.47 0.02
N LEU A 128 -14.50 1.72 -0.96
CA LEU A 128 -15.91 1.32 -0.90
C LEU A 128 -16.09 -0.20 -0.90
N PHE A 129 -15.06 -0.95 -1.31
CA PHE A 129 -15.07 -2.40 -1.30
C PHE A 129 -14.62 -2.97 0.05
N THR A 130 -13.50 -2.48 0.61
CA THR A 130 -12.91 -3.04 1.85
C THR A 130 -13.35 -2.30 3.12
N GLY A 131 -13.96 -1.13 3.00
CA GLY A 131 -14.26 -0.23 4.11
C GLY A 131 -13.02 0.38 4.78
N SER A 132 -11.82 0.19 4.20
CA SER A 132 -10.58 0.72 4.76
C SER A 132 -10.44 2.22 4.47
N PHE A 133 -9.98 2.96 5.47
CA PHE A 133 -9.56 4.35 5.30
C PHE A 133 -8.19 4.39 4.64
N GLY A 134 -8.05 5.19 3.59
CA GLY A 134 -6.81 5.47 2.89
C GLY A 134 -6.46 6.95 2.93
N TYR A 135 -5.17 7.25 2.96
CA TYR A 135 -4.66 8.62 2.83
C TYR A 135 -3.41 8.65 1.96
N THR A 136 -3.27 9.61 1.06
CA THR A 136 -2.11 9.74 0.17
C THR A 136 -1.51 11.13 0.29
N TYR A 137 -0.26 11.20 0.76
CA TYR A 137 0.53 12.43 0.80
C TYR A 137 1.50 12.47 -0.38
N PRO A 138 1.32 13.35 -1.37
CA PRO A 138 2.22 13.43 -2.53
C PRO A 138 3.54 14.12 -2.17
N ILE A 139 4.62 13.68 -2.79
CA ILE A 139 5.92 14.35 -2.78
C ILE A 139 6.09 15.04 -4.14
N GLU A 140 6.15 16.37 -4.12
CA GLU A 140 6.28 17.16 -5.36
C GLU A 140 7.68 17.02 -5.97
N ALA A 141 7.80 16.17 -6.97
CA ALA A 141 8.97 16.09 -7.82
C ALA A 141 9.10 17.35 -8.71
N VAL A 142 10.33 17.68 -9.08
CA VAL A 142 10.63 18.65 -10.15
C VAL A 142 10.07 18.10 -11.46
N LYS A 143 9.55 18.99 -12.30
CA LYS A 143 9.00 18.59 -13.60
C LYS A 143 10.06 17.95 -14.50
N GLY A 144 9.68 16.82 -15.08
CA GLY A 144 10.47 16.07 -16.02
C GLY A 144 10.38 16.63 -17.42
N ARG A 145 11.34 16.27 -18.28
CA ARG A 145 11.24 16.55 -19.71
C ARG A 145 9.95 15.95 -20.26
N ALA A 146 9.17 16.76 -20.97
CA ALA A 146 7.85 16.37 -21.48
C ALA A 146 6.87 15.82 -20.43
N GLY A 147 7.05 16.15 -19.15
CA GLY A 147 6.21 15.65 -18.04
C GLY A 147 6.61 14.25 -17.54
N PHE A 148 7.81 13.77 -17.91
CA PHE A 148 8.33 12.47 -17.47
C PHE A 148 9.12 12.62 -16.16
N GLU A 149 8.38 12.75 -15.06
CA GLU A 149 8.89 12.82 -13.68
C GLU A 149 8.45 11.60 -12.85
N PRO A 150 9.19 11.25 -11.78
CA PRO A 150 8.75 10.20 -10.87
C PRO A 150 7.51 10.63 -10.08
N VAL A 151 6.55 9.71 -9.94
CA VAL A 151 5.42 9.84 -9.01
C VAL A 151 5.83 9.26 -7.66
N VAL A 152 5.95 10.12 -6.65
CA VAL A 152 6.33 9.73 -5.29
C VAL A 152 5.21 10.14 -4.33
N SER A 153 4.74 9.21 -3.52
CA SER A 153 3.72 9.44 -2.52
C SER A 153 3.91 8.53 -1.31
N LEU A 154 3.49 9.02 -0.15
CA LEU A 154 3.36 8.26 1.08
C LEU A 154 1.89 7.89 1.23
N THR A 155 1.59 6.61 1.33
CA THR A 155 0.21 6.13 1.38
C THR A 155 -0.06 5.43 2.69
N TYR A 156 -1.11 5.86 3.40
CA TYR A 156 -1.66 5.19 4.56
C TYR A 156 -2.84 4.30 4.15
N SER A 157 -2.96 3.12 4.76
CA SER A 157 -4.20 2.36 4.78
C SER A 157 -4.45 1.74 6.15
N SER A 158 -5.69 1.86 6.62
CA SER A 158 -6.13 1.26 7.89
C SER A 158 -6.17 -0.26 7.86
N SER A 159 -6.25 -0.88 6.67
CA SER A 159 -6.22 -2.34 6.52
C SER A 159 -4.83 -2.93 6.75
N THR A 160 -3.78 -2.12 6.62
CA THR A 160 -2.38 -2.56 6.69
C THR A 160 -1.87 -2.61 8.15
N GLY A 161 -2.77 -2.50 9.15
CA GLY A 161 -2.46 -2.24 10.57
C GLY A 161 -1.59 -3.27 11.32
N MET A 162 -1.28 -4.43 10.72
CA MET A 162 -0.29 -5.39 11.25
C MET A 162 0.95 -5.50 10.34
N ASP A 163 0.77 -5.34 9.04
CA ASP A 163 1.81 -5.30 8.02
C ASP A 163 2.64 -3.99 8.08
N GLY A 164 2.10 -2.91 8.63
CA GLY A 164 2.83 -1.65 8.81
C GLY A 164 3.97 -1.68 9.85
N THR A 165 4.17 -2.80 10.55
CA THR A 165 5.31 -2.91 11.49
C THR A 165 6.63 -3.05 10.74
N TYR A 166 6.59 -3.37 9.45
CA TYR A 166 7.70 -3.32 8.51
C TYR A 166 7.50 -2.19 7.50
N GLY A 167 8.58 -1.77 6.86
CA GLY A 167 8.64 -0.59 6.01
C GLY A 167 9.30 0.60 6.71
N SER A 168 9.73 1.54 5.88
CA SER A 168 10.52 2.69 6.27
C SER A 168 9.69 3.90 6.69
N LEU A 169 8.36 3.78 6.82
CA LEU A 169 7.44 4.89 7.15
C LEU A 169 6.55 4.63 8.38
N GLY A 170 6.78 3.53 9.09
CA GLY A 170 6.01 3.18 10.27
C GLY A 170 4.61 2.62 9.97
N MET A 171 3.83 2.42 11.03
CA MET A 171 2.60 1.64 11.02
C MET A 171 1.55 2.20 10.05
N GLY A 172 1.16 1.36 9.08
CA GLY A 172 0.09 1.62 8.12
C GLY A 172 0.52 2.45 6.92
N TRP A 173 1.76 2.94 6.89
CA TRP A 173 2.29 3.76 5.81
C TRP A 173 3.23 2.96 4.91
N SER A 174 3.13 3.20 3.61
CA SER A 174 4.04 2.69 2.59
C SER A 174 4.51 3.79 1.66
N LEU A 175 5.68 3.58 1.06
CA LEU A 175 6.15 4.33 -0.10
C LEU A 175 5.58 3.66 -1.36
N ASN A 176 5.68 4.32 -2.51
CA ASN A 176 5.29 3.75 -3.81
C ASN A 176 6.20 2.56 -4.19
N ASP A 177 5.89 1.39 -3.62
CA ASP A 177 6.68 0.18 -3.78
C ASP A 177 6.32 -0.53 -5.07
N ASN A 178 7.10 -0.27 -6.12
CA ASN A 178 7.01 -0.96 -7.40
C ASN A 178 8.02 -2.10 -7.45
N CYS A 179 7.54 -3.34 -7.54
CA CYS A 179 8.39 -4.53 -7.52
C CYS A 179 7.72 -5.75 -8.15
N ILE A 180 8.52 -6.77 -8.46
CA ILE A 180 8.04 -8.13 -8.72
C ILE A 180 8.46 -9.01 -7.56
N VAL A 181 7.51 -9.70 -6.94
CA VAL A 181 7.73 -10.60 -5.81
C VAL A 181 7.54 -12.04 -6.25
N ARG A 182 8.42 -12.92 -5.78
CA ARG A 182 8.27 -14.37 -5.91
C ARG A 182 7.33 -14.88 -4.82
N ASP A 183 6.17 -15.38 -5.23
CA ASP A 183 5.24 -16.10 -4.37
C ASP A 183 5.65 -17.57 -4.29
N THR A 184 6.15 -17.99 -3.13
CA THR A 184 6.62 -19.35 -2.88
C THR A 184 5.52 -20.34 -2.53
N ARG A 185 4.25 -19.91 -2.52
CA ARG A 185 3.07 -20.76 -2.29
C ARG A 185 3.19 -21.65 -1.05
N TYR A 186 3.78 -21.11 0.01
CA TYR A 186 4.03 -21.80 1.28
C TYR A 186 5.06 -22.95 1.20
N THR A 187 5.77 -23.12 0.08
CA THR A 187 6.85 -24.11 -0.14
C THR A 187 8.19 -23.43 -0.45
N PRO A 188 8.73 -22.59 0.45
CA PRO A 188 9.90 -21.74 0.17
C PRO A 188 11.22 -22.49 -0.07
N ASP A 189 11.25 -23.81 0.13
CA ASP A 189 12.41 -24.66 -0.16
C ASP A 189 12.29 -25.37 -1.54
N ASN A 190 11.20 -25.14 -2.28
CA ASN A 190 10.93 -25.67 -3.62
C ASN A 190 10.51 -24.54 -4.57
N THR A 191 11.32 -24.22 -5.56
CA THR A 191 11.02 -23.13 -6.51
C THR A 191 10.25 -23.58 -7.76
N ASN A 192 9.90 -24.86 -7.88
CA ASN A 192 9.31 -25.41 -9.10
C ASN A 192 7.86 -24.99 -9.32
N ASP A 193 7.15 -24.64 -8.25
CA ASP A 193 5.75 -24.22 -8.29
C ASP A 193 5.53 -22.74 -7.93
N ASP A 194 6.64 -22.00 -7.77
CA ASP A 194 6.64 -20.57 -7.51
C ASP A 194 5.84 -19.82 -8.58
N ARG A 195 5.18 -18.75 -8.13
CA ARG A 195 4.54 -17.77 -8.98
C ARG A 195 5.16 -16.41 -8.76
N PHE A 196 4.76 -15.43 -9.57
CA PHE A 196 5.22 -14.06 -9.45
C PHE A 196 4.03 -13.10 -9.34
N ILE A 197 4.21 -12.05 -8.55
CA ILE A 197 3.23 -10.98 -8.37
C ILE A 197 3.92 -9.67 -8.71
N LEU A 198 3.38 -8.93 -9.67
CA LEU A 198 3.80 -7.57 -9.99
C LEU A 198 3.01 -6.59 -9.11
N TYR A 199 3.70 -5.78 -8.35
CA TYR A 199 3.17 -4.58 -7.71
C TYR A 199 3.60 -3.37 -8.53
N LEU A 200 2.62 -2.65 -9.09
CA LEU A 200 2.86 -1.50 -9.96
C LEU A 200 1.78 -0.45 -9.72
N ASP A 201 2.21 0.76 -9.37
CA ASP A 201 1.39 1.96 -9.18
C ASP A 201 0.19 1.71 -8.23
N GLY A 202 0.46 1.05 -7.10
CA GLY A 202 -0.53 0.72 -6.07
C GLY A 202 -1.45 -0.46 -6.40
N SER A 203 -1.32 -1.06 -7.59
CA SER A 203 -2.06 -2.25 -8.00
C SER A 203 -1.20 -3.52 -7.91
N SER A 204 -1.84 -4.67 -7.73
CA SER A 204 -1.17 -5.98 -7.74
C SER A 204 -1.70 -6.87 -8.86
N TYR A 205 -0.80 -7.58 -9.52
CA TYR A 205 -1.10 -8.44 -10.66
C TYR A 205 -0.40 -9.79 -10.48
N LYS A 206 -1.18 -10.86 -10.32
CA LYS A 206 -0.65 -12.22 -10.37
C LYS A 206 -0.20 -12.54 -11.79
N LEU A 207 0.99 -13.09 -11.94
CA LEU A 207 1.59 -13.39 -13.22
C LEU A 207 1.44 -14.88 -13.56
N ILE A 208 1.11 -15.15 -14.82
CA ILE A 208 1.01 -16.49 -15.41
C ILE A 208 2.05 -16.60 -16.50
N TYR A 209 2.90 -17.62 -16.42
CA TYR A 209 3.88 -17.93 -17.46
C TYR A 209 3.21 -18.56 -18.68
N VAL A 210 3.64 -18.12 -19.87
CA VAL A 210 3.17 -18.61 -21.17
C VAL A 210 4.35 -19.16 -21.95
N GLU A 211 4.46 -20.48 -21.97
CA GLU A 211 5.58 -21.23 -22.56
C GLU A 211 5.77 -20.93 -24.06
N SER A 212 4.70 -20.69 -24.82
CA SER A 212 4.80 -20.47 -26.27
C SER A 212 5.60 -19.23 -26.67
N ASN A 213 5.66 -18.24 -25.77
CA ASN A 213 6.27 -16.93 -26.03
C ASN A 213 7.42 -16.63 -25.06
N ASP A 214 7.71 -17.56 -24.14
CA ASP A 214 8.65 -17.37 -23.03
C ASP A 214 8.41 -16.05 -22.26
N SER A 215 7.14 -15.76 -21.99
CA SER A 215 6.70 -14.49 -21.40
C SER A 215 5.68 -14.69 -20.30
N TYR A 216 5.34 -13.61 -19.60
CA TYR A 216 4.34 -13.59 -18.55
C TYR A 216 3.17 -12.69 -18.94
N HIS A 217 1.99 -13.07 -18.49
CA HIS A 217 0.76 -12.29 -18.59
C HIS A 217 0.15 -12.11 -17.21
N THR A 218 -0.65 -11.07 -17.03
CA THR A 218 -1.43 -10.93 -15.80
C THR A 218 -2.61 -11.90 -15.84
N GLU A 219 -2.93 -12.54 -14.71
CA GLU A 219 -4.05 -13.49 -14.59
C GLU A 219 -5.38 -12.88 -15.05
N ILE A 220 -5.60 -11.62 -14.68
CA ILE A 220 -6.59 -10.75 -15.29
C ILE A 220 -5.85 -9.86 -16.28
N GLU A 221 -6.14 -10.03 -17.56
CA GLU A 221 -5.37 -9.41 -18.64
C GLU A 221 -5.37 -7.87 -18.55
N SER A 222 -4.19 -7.29 -18.70
CA SER A 222 -3.87 -5.86 -18.60
C SER A 222 -3.19 -5.31 -19.87
N PHE A 223 -2.91 -6.18 -20.84
CA PHE A 223 -2.18 -5.93 -22.07
C PHE A 223 -0.73 -5.46 -21.87
N MET A 224 -0.18 -5.63 -20.67
CA MET A 224 1.24 -5.42 -20.39
C MET A 224 2.06 -6.56 -21.00
N LYS A 225 3.19 -6.23 -21.63
CA LYS A 225 4.18 -7.22 -22.06
C LYS A 225 5.17 -7.43 -20.93
N ILE A 226 5.21 -8.62 -20.35
CA ILE A 226 6.05 -8.92 -19.18
C ILE A 226 7.03 -10.03 -19.55
N GLU A 227 8.32 -9.73 -19.45
CA GLU A 227 9.39 -10.62 -19.88
C GLU A 227 10.47 -10.70 -18.81
N LYS A 228 11.14 -11.85 -18.74
CA LYS A 228 12.31 -12.04 -17.91
C LYS A 228 13.54 -12.14 -18.81
N GLU A 229 14.59 -11.45 -18.45
CA GLU A 229 15.79 -11.27 -19.26
C GLU A 229 17.05 -11.60 -18.44
N SER A 230 18.17 -11.83 -19.12
CA SER A 230 19.44 -12.17 -18.48
C SER A 230 20.40 -10.99 -18.37
N THR A 231 21.11 -10.89 -17.25
CA THR A 231 22.15 -9.88 -17.02
C THR A 231 23.37 -10.49 -16.33
N THR A 232 24.50 -9.78 -16.34
CA THR A 232 25.68 -10.11 -15.53
C THR A 232 25.94 -9.08 -14.42
N THR A 233 25.02 -8.12 -14.25
CA THR A 233 25.17 -7.01 -13.30
C THR A 233 24.73 -7.39 -11.90
N ASN A 234 23.68 -8.20 -11.76
CA ASN A 234 23.18 -8.68 -10.48
C ASN A 234 23.72 -10.08 -10.16
N SER A 235 23.39 -10.60 -8.97
CA SER A 235 23.98 -11.84 -8.44
C SER A 235 23.38 -13.12 -9.05
N TYR A 236 22.09 -13.13 -9.39
CA TYR A 236 21.42 -14.32 -9.95
C TYR A 236 21.23 -14.28 -11.47
N GLY A 237 21.61 -13.18 -12.11
CA GLY A 237 21.66 -13.06 -13.56
C GLY A 237 20.30 -12.89 -14.24
N GLU A 238 19.23 -12.62 -13.49
CA GLU A 238 17.86 -12.46 -14.01
C GLU A 238 17.28 -11.10 -13.61
N TYR A 239 16.58 -10.45 -14.53
CA TYR A 239 15.83 -9.23 -14.27
C TYR A 239 14.54 -9.23 -15.10
N TRP A 240 13.63 -8.30 -14.80
CA TRP A 240 12.33 -8.24 -15.47
C TRP A 240 12.15 -6.96 -16.27
N ILE A 241 11.43 -7.07 -17.38
CA ILE A 241 10.91 -5.97 -18.17
C ILE A 241 9.38 -6.03 -18.17
N VAL A 242 8.75 -4.92 -17.81
CA VAL A 242 7.30 -4.71 -18.00
C VAL A 242 7.12 -3.54 -18.95
N LYS A 243 6.48 -3.78 -20.08
CA LYS A 243 6.16 -2.74 -21.06
C LYS A 243 4.66 -2.50 -21.09
N LEU A 244 4.27 -1.28 -20.81
CA LEU A 244 2.88 -0.84 -20.85
C LEU A 244 2.39 -0.64 -22.29
N PRO A 245 1.05 -0.63 -22.53
CA PRO A 245 0.49 -0.41 -23.87
C PRO A 245 0.86 0.92 -24.52
N ASP A 246 1.18 1.95 -23.73
CA ASP A 246 1.63 3.26 -24.21
C ASP A 246 3.10 3.25 -24.70
N GLY A 247 3.82 2.15 -24.46
CA GLY A 247 5.21 1.96 -24.84
C GLY A 247 6.21 2.25 -23.72
N THR A 248 5.78 2.77 -22.57
CA THR A 248 6.63 3.00 -21.40
C THR A 248 7.16 1.67 -20.87
N GLN A 249 8.46 1.63 -20.58
CA GLN A 249 9.16 0.43 -20.14
C GLN A 249 9.65 0.58 -18.71
N TYR A 250 9.29 -0.39 -17.88
CA TYR A 250 9.72 -0.52 -16.49
C TYR A 250 10.68 -1.71 -16.41
N ARG A 251 11.80 -1.53 -15.72
CA ARG A 251 12.82 -2.56 -15.50
C ARG A 251 12.99 -2.81 -14.00
N PHE A 252 13.00 -4.08 -13.62
CA PHE A 252 13.07 -4.49 -12.21
C PHE A 252 14.25 -5.42 -11.97
N GLY A 253 15.05 -5.08 -10.96
CA GLY A 253 16.12 -5.89 -10.40
C GLY A 253 17.32 -6.10 -11.33
N TYR A 254 17.59 -5.19 -12.26
CA TYR A 254 18.78 -5.27 -13.12
C TYR A 254 20.09 -5.02 -12.36
N ASN A 255 20.05 -4.11 -11.37
CA ASN A 255 21.20 -3.77 -10.54
C ASN A 255 21.23 -4.64 -9.28
N ASN A 256 22.43 -4.87 -8.71
CA ASN A 256 22.58 -5.68 -7.51
C ASN A 256 21.83 -5.12 -6.29
N ASP A 257 21.69 -3.79 -6.18
CA ASP A 257 20.93 -3.15 -5.08
C ASP A 257 19.41 -3.20 -5.30
N SER A 258 18.96 -3.56 -6.50
CA SER A 258 17.54 -3.76 -6.86
C SER A 258 17.14 -5.24 -6.91
N GLU A 259 18.06 -6.16 -6.63
CA GLU A 259 17.83 -7.62 -6.60
C GLU A 259 17.86 -8.13 -5.16
N ALA A 260 16.71 -8.18 -4.50
CA ALA A 260 16.63 -8.67 -3.13
C ALA A 260 16.70 -10.21 -3.12
N VAL A 261 17.89 -10.73 -2.81
CA VAL A 261 18.15 -12.16 -2.61
C VAL A 261 17.48 -12.64 -1.33
N ASN A 262 16.97 -13.89 -1.34
CA ASN A 262 16.40 -14.48 -0.14
C ASN A 262 17.45 -14.49 0.99
N SER A 263 17.09 -13.93 2.13
CA SER A 263 18.00 -13.74 3.27
C SER A 263 18.23 -15.01 4.10
N VAL A 264 17.47 -16.07 3.85
CA VAL A 264 17.65 -17.38 4.49
C VAL A 264 18.71 -18.16 3.71
N SER A 265 19.86 -18.42 4.33
CA SER A 265 21.08 -18.92 3.66
C SER A 265 20.97 -20.22 2.87
N ILE A 266 19.98 -21.08 3.16
CA ILE A 266 19.74 -22.32 2.39
C ILE A 266 18.97 -22.07 1.08
N ARG A 267 18.35 -20.91 0.93
CA ARG A 267 17.48 -20.53 -0.20
C ARG A 267 18.28 -19.67 -1.17
N ASN A 268 18.72 -20.29 -2.26
CA ASN A 268 19.54 -19.63 -3.27
C ASN A 268 18.67 -19.15 -4.44
N TYR A 269 17.85 -18.14 -4.20
CA TYR A 269 17.04 -17.49 -5.23
C TYR A 269 16.70 -16.06 -4.83
N VAL A 270 16.30 -15.26 -5.81
CA VAL A 270 15.81 -13.88 -5.61
C VAL A 270 14.36 -13.92 -5.11
N SER A 271 14.08 -13.23 -4.00
CA SER A 271 12.73 -13.12 -3.42
C SER A 271 11.95 -11.96 -4.04
N LYS A 272 12.61 -10.85 -4.36
CA LYS A 272 11.98 -9.63 -4.87
C LYS A 272 12.91 -8.87 -5.81
N TRP A 273 12.37 -8.37 -6.93
CA TRP A 273 13.05 -7.47 -7.87
C TRP A 273 12.40 -6.10 -7.78
N TRP A 274 13.15 -5.11 -7.29
CA TRP A 274 12.69 -3.73 -7.16
C TRP A 274 12.80 -2.98 -8.48
N LEU A 275 11.90 -2.02 -8.74
CA LEU A 275 11.97 -1.14 -9.90
C LEU A 275 13.29 -0.38 -9.90
N ASP A 276 14.12 -0.52 -10.94
CA ASP A 276 15.41 0.19 -11.05
C ASP A 276 15.41 1.26 -12.15
N LYS A 277 14.53 1.14 -13.15
CA LYS A 277 14.42 2.12 -14.24
C LYS A 277 13.02 2.19 -14.84
N ILE A 278 12.58 3.40 -15.16
CA ILE A 278 11.48 3.67 -16.10
C ILE A 278 12.06 4.41 -17.30
N GLU A 279 11.66 4.03 -18.52
CA GLU A 279 12.07 4.66 -19.77
C GLU A 279 10.86 4.90 -20.67
N ASP A 280 10.71 6.13 -21.16
CA ASP A 280 9.66 6.47 -22.14
C ASP A 280 10.08 6.14 -23.58
N VAL A 281 9.15 6.28 -24.52
CA VAL A 281 9.40 6.04 -25.95
C VAL A 281 10.38 7.02 -26.60
N ASN A 282 10.72 8.11 -25.92
CA ASN A 282 11.66 9.14 -26.37
C ASN A 282 13.07 8.96 -25.75
N GLY A 283 13.26 7.95 -24.90
CA GLY A 283 14.52 7.67 -24.20
C GLY A 283 14.75 8.51 -22.94
N ASN A 284 13.75 9.24 -22.45
CA ASN A 284 13.82 9.87 -21.13
C ASN A 284 13.80 8.77 -20.06
N GLN A 285 14.62 8.92 -19.02
CA GLN A 285 14.80 7.90 -17.98
C GLN A 285 14.57 8.45 -16.58
N ILE A 286 14.01 7.60 -15.74
CA ILE A 286 13.93 7.74 -14.28
C ILE A 286 14.63 6.51 -13.69
N LEU A 287 15.62 6.74 -12.84
CA LEU A 287 16.46 5.71 -12.24
C LEU A 287 16.22 5.64 -10.74
N TYR A 288 16.15 4.43 -10.18
CA TYR A 288 15.88 4.16 -8.77
C TYR A 288 17.07 3.41 -8.18
N ASN A 289 17.61 3.92 -7.08
CA ASN A 289 18.78 3.35 -6.42
C ASN A 289 18.45 3.00 -4.96
N TYR A 290 19.05 1.93 -4.45
CA TYR A 290 18.65 1.34 -3.18
C TYR A 290 19.82 1.14 -2.21
N LEU A 291 19.50 0.88 -0.94
CA LEU A 291 20.42 0.44 0.10
C LEU A 291 19.95 -0.92 0.62
N GLU A 292 20.80 -1.94 0.53
CA GLU A 292 20.53 -3.25 1.10
C GLU A 292 21.25 -3.44 2.44
N ASN A 293 20.50 -3.82 3.48
CA ASN A 293 21.00 -4.03 4.84
C ASN A 293 22.03 -2.96 5.32
N PRO A 294 21.76 -1.65 5.14
CA PRO A 294 22.72 -0.59 5.47
C PRO A 294 23.12 -0.54 6.95
N LYS A 295 22.31 -1.12 7.86
CA LYS A 295 22.60 -1.13 9.30
C LYS A 295 22.98 -2.52 9.79
N SER A 296 23.90 -2.56 10.75
CA SER A 296 24.35 -3.81 11.35
C SER A 296 23.19 -4.57 11.99
N GLY A 297 23.05 -5.85 11.63
CA GLY A 297 22.01 -6.74 12.13
C GLY A 297 20.65 -6.54 11.47
N GLU A 298 20.55 -5.78 10.39
CA GLU A 298 19.43 -5.92 9.45
C GLU A 298 19.54 -7.24 8.68
N ILE A 299 18.40 -7.74 8.24
CA ILE A 299 18.29 -8.99 7.47
C ILE A 299 17.26 -8.76 6.38
N GLY A 300 17.65 -8.96 5.11
CA GLY A 300 16.75 -8.87 3.96
C GLY A 300 16.07 -7.52 3.78
N SER A 301 16.63 -6.42 4.32
CA SER A 301 16.08 -5.07 4.16
C SER A 301 16.60 -4.41 2.88
N THR A 302 15.71 -3.69 2.19
CA THR A 302 16.04 -2.85 1.03
C THR A 302 15.31 -1.52 1.17
N TYR A 303 16.04 -0.41 1.07
CA TYR A 303 15.48 0.94 1.21
C TYR A 303 15.73 1.75 -0.05
N LEU A 304 14.70 2.44 -0.58
CA LEU A 304 14.88 3.37 -1.69
C LEU A 304 15.74 4.55 -1.23
N LYS A 305 16.93 4.69 -1.81
CA LYS A 305 17.92 5.69 -1.43
C LYS A 305 17.67 7.01 -2.13
N ASN A 306 17.50 6.94 -3.44
CA ASN A 306 17.19 8.10 -4.26
C ASN A 306 16.58 7.68 -5.60
N ILE A 307 15.96 8.66 -6.24
CA ILE A 307 15.48 8.60 -7.61
C ILE A 307 16.17 9.71 -8.38
N THR A 308 16.76 9.42 -9.54
CA THR A 308 17.36 10.43 -10.43
C THR A 308 16.68 10.44 -11.79
N TYR A 309 16.56 11.62 -12.39
CA TYR A 309 15.91 11.84 -13.69
C TYR A 309 16.39 13.15 -14.31
N ASN A 310 15.95 13.45 -15.53
CA ASN A 310 16.42 14.59 -16.32
C ASN A 310 17.95 14.56 -16.56
N ASP A 311 18.51 13.39 -16.89
CA ASP A 311 19.96 13.17 -17.04
C ASP A 311 20.73 13.50 -15.74
N ASP A 312 20.25 12.97 -14.61
CA ASP A 312 20.79 13.18 -13.26
C ASP A 312 20.75 14.63 -12.75
N SER A 313 20.11 15.55 -13.49
CA SER A 313 19.96 16.94 -13.08
C SER A 313 18.92 17.11 -11.97
N SER A 314 17.98 16.19 -11.81
CA SER A 314 16.92 16.26 -10.80
C SER A 314 16.92 14.98 -9.95
N SER A 315 16.71 15.12 -8.65
CA SER A 315 16.68 13.98 -7.73
C SER A 315 15.61 14.09 -6.64
N VAL A 316 15.16 12.94 -6.16
CA VAL A 316 14.43 12.76 -4.90
C VAL A 316 15.29 11.89 -4.01
N GLU A 317 15.67 12.37 -2.83
CA GLU A 317 16.64 11.70 -1.95
C GLU A 317 15.99 11.42 -0.58
N PHE A 318 16.25 10.22 -0.05
CA PHE A 318 15.68 9.75 1.21
C PHE A 318 16.78 9.64 2.27
N GLU A 319 16.55 10.24 3.43
CA GLU A 319 17.41 10.10 4.60
C GLU A 319 16.72 9.31 5.69
N PHE A 320 17.52 8.58 6.47
CA PHE A 320 17.02 7.61 7.42
C PHE A 320 17.51 7.85 8.85
N ILE A 321 16.62 7.64 9.81
CA ILE A 321 16.91 7.51 11.24
C ILE A 321 16.76 6.06 11.69
N ASP A 322 17.33 5.74 12.85
CA ASP A 322 17.23 4.40 13.44
C ASP A 322 15.84 4.16 14.02
N LYS A 323 15.29 2.99 13.72
CA LYS A 323 14.05 2.45 14.29
C LYS A 323 14.39 1.84 15.66
N PRO A 324 13.80 2.33 16.78
CA PRO A 324 14.21 1.91 18.12
C PRO A 324 13.85 0.46 18.44
N ASN A 325 12.77 -0.07 17.86
CA ASN A 325 12.35 -1.46 18.01
C ASN A 325 12.19 -2.10 16.63
N THR A 326 12.69 -3.32 16.49
CA THR A 326 12.59 -4.10 15.26
C THR A 326 11.86 -5.40 15.52
N PHE A 327 11.15 -5.87 14.50
CA PHE A 327 10.46 -7.14 14.52
C PHE A 327 10.92 -7.94 13.30
N THR A 328 11.02 -9.26 13.47
CA THR A 328 11.31 -10.16 12.36
C THR A 328 9.99 -10.64 11.77
N LEU A 329 9.90 -10.63 10.45
CA LEU A 329 8.80 -11.23 9.72
C LEU A 329 9.30 -12.13 8.59
N TYR A 330 8.36 -12.83 7.98
CA TYR A 330 8.60 -13.67 6.82
C TYR A 330 7.62 -13.30 5.71
N GLU A 331 8.14 -12.79 4.59
CA GLU A 331 7.38 -12.45 3.39
C GLU A 331 7.70 -13.50 2.32
N TYR A 332 6.74 -14.33 1.92
CA TYR A 332 6.94 -15.45 0.97
C TYR A 332 8.17 -16.32 1.29
N GLY A 333 8.49 -16.51 2.57
CA GLY A 333 9.66 -17.27 3.03
C GLY A 333 10.98 -16.50 3.03
N ASN A 334 11.02 -15.23 2.61
CA ASN A 334 12.14 -14.35 2.87
C ASN A 334 12.06 -13.81 4.31
N LYS A 335 13.17 -13.84 5.05
CA LYS A 335 13.22 -13.28 6.42
C LYS A 335 13.58 -11.79 6.35
N ILE A 336 12.78 -10.94 6.99
CA ILE A 336 12.99 -9.48 6.96
C ILE A 336 13.08 -8.94 8.38
N SER A 337 14.07 -8.08 8.63
CA SER A 337 14.25 -7.33 9.86
C SER A 337 14.92 -5.99 9.55
N GLU A 338 14.14 -4.91 9.68
CA GLU A 338 14.50 -3.55 9.27
C GLU A 338 14.76 -2.64 10.48
N LYS A 339 15.76 -1.77 10.38
CA LYS A 339 16.20 -0.83 11.43
C LYS A 339 16.11 0.63 11.01
N SER A 340 15.56 0.96 9.85
CA SER A 340 15.59 2.32 9.32
C SER A 340 14.19 2.88 9.06
N LEU A 341 13.98 4.15 9.39
CA LEU A 341 12.78 4.93 9.05
C LEU A 341 13.21 6.17 8.27
N ILE A 342 12.44 6.57 7.25
CA ILE A 342 12.66 7.80 6.49
C ILE A 342 12.36 8.98 7.41
N SER A 343 13.34 9.83 7.64
CA SER A 343 13.18 11.07 8.42
C SER A 343 13.10 12.31 7.54
N ASN A 344 13.68 12.26 6.34
CA ASN A 344 13.72 13.38 5.43
C ASN A 344 13.58 12.90 3.98
N ILE A 345 12.81 13.66 3.19
CA ILE A 345 12.79 13.53 1.74
C ILE A 345 13.18 14.87 1.14
N SER A 346 14.25 14.91 0.37
CA SER A 346 14.77 16.11 -0.28
C SER A 346 14.59 16.01 -1.79
N VAL A 347 13.94 17.00 -2.40
CA VAL A 347 13.79 17.12 -3.85
C VAL A 347 14.76 18.18 -4.35
N LYS A 348 15.66 17.82 -5.26
CA LYS A 348 16.73 18.68 -5.76
C LYS A 348 16.68 18.86 -7.26
N ASN A 349 17.16 20.02 -7.71
CA ASN A 349 17.43 20.35 -9.11
C ASN A 349 18.82 20.97 -9.21
N ASN A 350 19.68 20.44 -10.07
CA ASN A 350 21.08 20.81 -10.26
C ASN A 350 21.87 20.88 -8.95
N GLY A 351 21.55 19.97 -8.02
CA GLY A 351 22.14 19.89 -6.68
C GLY A 351 21.56 20.85 -5.63
N THR A 352 20.68 21.78 -6.03
CA THR A 352 20.00 22.71 -5.12
C THR A 352 18.69 22.10 -4.62
N SER A 353 18.48 22.10 -3.30
CA SER A 353 17.21 21.67 -2.69
C SER A 353 16.07 22.64 -3.05
N VAL A 354 15.03 22.11 -3.67
CA VAL A 354 13.80 22.82 -4.01
C VAL A 354 12.76 22.58 -2.91
N TRP A 355 12.61 21.32 -2.50
CA TRP A 355 11.69 20.91 -1.44
C TRP A 355 12.38 20.03 -0.42
N VAL A 356 11.95 20.17 0.83
CA VAL A 356 12.32 19.30 1.94
C VAL A 356 11.05 18.89 2.66
N TYR A 357 10.90 17.60 2.92
CA TYR A 357 9.81 17.04 3.71
C TYR A 357 10.42 16.39 4.94
N GLU A 358 10.20 17.00 6.11
CA GLU A 358 10.61 16.46 7.40
C GLU A 358 9.50 15.56 7.94
N ILE A 359 9.85 14.33 8.29
CA ILE A 359 8.91 13.32 8.78
C ILE A 359 9.24 13.02 10.24
N GLN A 360 8.26 13.20 11.12
CA GLN A 360 8.39 12.90 12.53
C GLN A 360 7.52 11.72 12.92
N TYR A 361 7.97 11.00 13.95
CA TYR A 361 7.30 9.80 14.43
C TYR A 361 6.99 9.88 15.91
N GLN A 362 5.89 9.24 16.30
CA GLN A 362 5.57 8.94 17.68
C GLN A 362 5.72 7.44 17.96
N ASN A 363 6.11 7.12 19.19
CA ASN A 363 6.21 5.74 19.65
C ASN A 363 5.03 5.42 20.55
N GLU A 364 4.26 4.39 20.20
CA GLU A 364 3.18 3.87 21.02
C GLU A 364 3.32 2.35 21.12
N ASN A 365 3.43 1.82 22.36
CA ASN A 365 3.57 0.39 22.63
C ASN A 365 4.68 -0.28 21.79
N SER A 366 5.86 0.36 21.71
CA SER A 366 7.02 -0.08 20.93
C SER A 366 6.86 -0.07 19.41
N LYS A 367 5.76 0.49 18.89
CA LYS A 367 5.51 0.67 17.46
C LYS A 367 5.72 2.14 17.08
N MET A 368 6.22 2.37 15.87
CA MET A 368 6.48 3.71 15.35
C MET A 368 5.34 4.12 14.42
N PHE A 369 4.70 5.24 14.70
CA PHE A 369 3.62 5.82 13.90
C PHE A 369 4.09 7.16 13.35
N LEU A 370 3.84 7.41 12.06
CA LEU A 370 4.16 8.70 11.43
C LEU A 370 3.24 9.77 12.04
N ALA A 371 3.81 10.74 12.75
CA ALA A 371 3.08 11.73 13.53
C ALA A 371 2.83 13.03 12.76
N ASN A 372 3.81 13.49 11.98
CA ASN A 372 3.61 14.64 11.10
C ASN A 372 4.57 14.65 9.91
N ILE A 373 4.18 15.42 8.89
CA ILE A 373 5.02 15.79 7.74
C ILE A 373 5.03 17.31 7.65
N THR A 374 6.23 17.89 7.63
CA THR A 374 6.43 19.33 7.43
C THR A 374 7.14 19.55 6.10
N LYS A 375 6.48 20.24 5.16
CA LYS A 375 7.07 20.65 3.89
C LYS A 375 7.73 22.01 4.04
N SER A 376 8.92 22.18 3.48
CA SER A 376 9.61 23.46 3.41
C SER A 376 10.37 23.65 2.09
N SER A 377 10.62 24.90 1.76
CA SER A 377 11.56 25.35 0.74
C SER A 377 12.72 26.08 1.42
N ALA A 378 13.67 26.61 0.65
CA ALA A 378 14.78 27.40 1.20
C ALA A 378 14.32 28.64 1.99
N ASP A 379 13.18 29.24 1.63
CA ASP A 379 12.74 30.54 2.16
C ASP A 379 11.50 30.43 3.07
N GLU A 380 10.76 29.32 3.00
CA GLU A 380 9.42 29.20 3.60
C GLU A 380 9.19 27.78 4.13
N SER A 381 8.53 27.68 5.28
CA SER A 381 8.05 26.42 5.85
C SER A 381 6.53 26.45 5.95
N PHE A 382 5.89 25.37 5.50
CA PHE A 382 4.45 25.22 5.49
C PHE A 382 3.96 24.63 6.82
N PRO A 383 2.69 24.85 7.20
CA PRO A 383 2.10 24.18 8.36
C PRO A 383 2.22 22.66 8.24
N ALA A 384 2.52 21.99 9.36
CA ALA A 384 2.65 20.55 9.39
C ALA A 384 1.30 19.87 9.14
N THR A 385 1.31 18.77 8.39
CA THR A 385 0.19 17.83 8.35
C THR A 385 0.37 16.85 9.51
N GLU A 386 -0.57 16.84 10.45
CA GLU A 386 -0.51 16.02 11.67
C GLU A 386 -1.41 14.78 11.56
N PHE A 387 -0.95 13.68 12.14
CA PHE A 387 -1.63 12.39 12.14
C PHE A 387 -1.74 11.84 13.56
N ASP A 388 -2.97 11.65 14.00
CA ASP A 388 -3.28 10.98 15.25
C ASP A 388 -3.87 9.60 14.99
N TYR A 389 -3.50 8.66 15.84
CA TYR A 389 -3.96 7.28 15.76
C TYR A 389 -4.84 7.00 16.97
N GLY A 390 -5.88 6.19 16.76
CA GLY A 390 -6.74 5.76 17.85
C GLY A 390 -5.92 4.99 18.88
N GLY A 391 -5.58 5.66 20.00
CA GLY A 391 -4.97 5.03 21.15
C GLY A 391 -5.95 4.02 21.72
N GLY A 392 -5.76 2.75 21.38
CA GLY A 392 -6.46 1.66 22.06
C GLY A 392 -6.00 1.70 23.50
N GLY A 393 -6.80 2.30 24.38
CA GLY A 393 -6.53 2.31 25.81
C GLY A 393 -6.13 0.90 26.23
N SER A 394 -4.92 0.75 26.77
CA SER A 394 -4.43 -0.56 27.13
C SER A 394 -5.23 -1.05 28.34
N GLY A 395 -5.97 -2.13 28.14
CA GLY A 395 -6.70 -2.80 29.19
C GLY A 395 -8.21 -2.78 29.01
N TRP A 396 -8.86 -3.52 29.90
CA TRP A 396 -10.30 -3.63 29.96
C TRP A 396 -10.78 -2.78 31.13
N THR A 397 -11.76 -1.91 30.87
CA THR A 397 -12.50 -1.28 31.97
C THR A 397 -13.53 -2.30 32.43
N LEU A 398 -13.48 -2.68 33.72
CA LEU A 398 -14.51 -3.54 34.31
C LEU A 398 -15.85 -2.81 34.19
N ASP A 399 -16.78 -3.42 33.46
CA ASP A 399 -18.16 -2.96 33.37
C ASP A 399 -19.05 -3.90 34.20
N ASP A 400 -19.28 -3.53 35.46
CA ASP A 400 -20.17 -4.27 36.36
C ASP A 400 -21.64 -4.25 35.92
N SER A 401 -22.00 -3.43 34.92
CA SER A 401 -23.34 -3.42 34.32
C SER A 401 -23.52 -4.49 33.23
N TRP A 402 -22.41 -5.02 32.69
CA TRP A 402 -22.46 -6.09 31.69
C TRP A 402 -23.00 -7.37 32.33
N LYS A 403 -24.15 -7.84 31.84
CA LYS A 403 -24.67 -9.17 32.20
C LYS A 403 -24.18 -10.19 31.19
N LEU A 404 -23.39 -11.15 31.65
CA LEU A 404 -22.94 -12.26 30.80
C LEU A 404 -24.17 -13.01 30.25
N PRO A 405 -24.27 -13.22 28.92
CA PRO A 405 -25.38 -13.97 28.33
C PRO A 405 -25.48 -15.40 28.86
N THR A 406 -24.35 -15.98 29.26
CA THR A 406 -24.25 -17.33 29.81
C THR A 406 -23.06 -17.45 30.78
N ILE A 407 -23.12 -18.41 31.69
CA ILE A 407 -22.11 -18.64 32.72
C ILE A 407 -21.13 -19.71 32.22
N PHE A 408 -19.83 -19.39 32.23
CA PHE A 408 -18.77 -20.30 31.78
C PHE A 408 -18.37 -21.31 32.87
N THR A 409 -18.39 -20.90 34.13
CA THR A 409 -18.01 -21.73 35.29
C THR A 409 -18.91 -21.45 36.49
N GLY A 410 -19.09 -22.45 37.36
CA GLY A 410 -19.87 -22.34 38.59
C GLY A 410 -19.25 -23.14 39.73
N GLY A 411 -18.80 -22.47 40.79
CA GLY A 411 -18.11 -23.13 41.91
C GLY A 411 -16.86 -23.87 41.44
N THR A 412 -16.88 -25.20 41.47
CA THR A 412 -15.81 -26.09 40.99
C THR A 412 -16.09 -26.73 39.62
N TRP A 413 -17.15 -26.33 38.91
CA TRP A 413 -17.61 -26.94 37.67
C TRP A 413 -17.40 -26.01 36.46
N ASP A 414 -17.00 -26.59 35.33
CA ASP A 414 -16.96 -25.94 34.01
C ASP A 414 -18.22 -26.35 33.24
N TYR A 415 -18.97 -25.37 32.71
CA TYR A 415 -20.22 -25.62 31.97
C TYR A 415 -19.98 -26.00 30.50
N GLY A 416 -18.73 -26.10 30.06
CA GLY A 416 -18.38 -26.47 28.68
C GLY A 416 -18.65 -25.37 27.65
N VAL A 417 -19.04 -24.17 28.09
CA VAL A 417 -19.29 -23.02 27.21
C VAL A 417 -17.97 -22.43 26.75
N ARG A 418 -17.86 -22.14 25.45
CA ARG A 418 -16.69 -21.50 24.83
C ARG A 418 -17.16 -20.39 23.91
N LEU A 419 -16.39 -19.30 23.83
CA LEU A 419 -16.56 -18.28 22.80
C LEU A 419 -15.67 -18.66 21.62
N ALA A 420 -16.30 -18.90 20.49
CA ALA A 420 -15.63 -19.11 19.23
C ALA A 420 -16.50 -18.52 18.13
N ASP A 421 -15.86 -17.90 17.16
CA ASP A 421 -16.49 -17.65 15.87
C ASP A 421 -16.48 -18.97 15.09
N VAL A 422 -17.66 -19.55 14.88
CA VAL A 422 -17.83 -20.89 14.28
C VAL A 422 -18.24 -20.79 12.80
N ASN A 423 -18.76 -19.64 12.39
CA ASN A 423 -19.37 -19.41 11.08
C ASN A 423 -18.74 -18.24 10.31
N GLY A 424 -17.78 -17.53 10.89
CA GLY A 424 -17.07 -16.42 10.27
C GLY A 424 -17.86 -15.10 10.28
N ASP A 425 -18.65 -14.82 11.31
CA ASP A 425 -19.59 -13.69 11.36
C ASP A 425 -19.14 -12.41 12.11
#